data_AF-T0R716-F1
#
_entry.id   AF-T0R716-F1
#
_cell.length_a   1.000
_cell.length_b   1.000
_cell.length_c   1.000
_cell.angle_alpha   90.00
_cell.angle_beta   90.00
_cell.angle_gamma   90.00
#
_symmetry.space_group_name_H-M   'P 1'
#
loop_
_entity.id
_entity.type
_entity.pdbx_description
1 polymer ?
#
loop_
_entity_poly.entity_id
_entity_poly.type
_entity_poly.pdbx_seq_one_letter_code
_entity_poly.pdbx_strand_id
1 'polypeptide(L)'
;MKNAATFIFLFFCSISYAEKISNETSIKTIREAKHSLTLKGNNCKDLNKEFNDIKKWSAKKFKSKNSESKPDCKCDEETNICKINIDKIAPEIVKLYQDRTPKFNGPNCWNSTLVTTGILPHPRYSTPEEMEFWMKSPLCREKKLDEEMEPGDAIAIRNFEGEYHGFIYVSDKISWSKNGYNKRAKYDLQGTENVFDVYGVPEKCQRIAVQAEIPKECAKYANVYQCRSWNEYWSEVKESANVDEDIDTRLDNIDCLTSKYVFGDISPSPEAVKLIEATLDAISFEVVDLKNKLSKETPEAERVYVQRAVHRISSLKEQFYLTSGYF
;
A
#
# COMPACT_ATOMS: atom_id res chain seq x y z
N MET A 1 -2.67 19.96 -49.71
CA MET A 1 -3.62 19.87 -48.57
C MET A 1 -4.61 18.70 -48.68
N LYS A 2 -4.22 17.52 -49.18
CA LYS A 2 -5.07 16.30 -49.20
C LYS A 2 -4.58 15.16 -48.29
N ASN A 3 -3.48 15.35 -47.56
CA ASN A 3 -2.84 14.30 -46.74
C ASN A 3 -3.07 14.44 -45.23
N ALA A 4 -3.68 15.53 -44.74
CA ALA A 4 -3.91 15.74 -43.31
C ALA A 4 -5.13 14.97 -42.76
N ALA A 5 -6.16 14.74 -43.60
CA ALA A 5 -7.39 14.06 -43.17
C ALA A 5 -7.18 12.54 -42.96
N THR A 6 -6.34 11.90 -43.77
CA THR A 6 -6.04 10.45 -43.66
C THR A 6 -5.22 10.12 -42.41
N PHE A 7 -4.36 11.05 -41.97
CA PHE A 7 -3.54 10.85 -40.77
C PHE A 7 -4.35 10.94 -39.47
N ILE A 8 -5.39 11.78 -39.44
CA ILE A 8 -6.29 11.92 -38.28
C ILE A 8 -7.18 10.67 -38.14
N PHE A 9 -7.67 10.10 -39.24
CA PHE A 9 -8.56 8.93 -39.20
C PHE A 9 -7.85 7.65 -38.71
N LEU A 10 -6.59 7.45 -39.09
CA LEU A 10 -5.78 6.31 -38.60
C LEU A 10 -5.49 6.41 -37.10
N PHE A 11 -5.30 7.63 -36.58
CA PHE A 11 -5.03 7.86 -35.15
C PHE A 11 -6.25 7.55 -34.27
N PHE A 12 -7.48 7.89 -34.71
CA PHE A 12 -8.70 7.58 -33.96
C PHE A 12 -9.05 6.09 -33.97
N CYS A 13 -8.82 5.36 -35.06
CA CYS A 13 -9.02 3.91 -35.08
C CYS A 13 -8.03 3.15 -34.19
N SER A 14 -6.77 3.61 -34.04
CA SER A 14 -5.80 2.96 -33.17
C SER A 14 -6.09 3.12 -31.68
N ILE A 15 -6.64 4.27 -31.25
CA ILE A 15 -6.93 4.53 -29.83
C ILE A 15 -8.11 3.68 -29.34
N SER A 16 -9.19 3.59 -30.13
CA SER A 16 -10.34 2.74 -29.78
C SER A 16 -10.02 1.25 -29.80
N TYR A 17 -9.04 0.82 -30.61
CA TYR A 17 -8.59 -0.58 -30.65
C TYR A 17 -7.69 -0.92 -29.45
N ALA A 18 -6.82 0.01 -29.02
CA ALA A 18 -5.96 -0.16 -27.85
C ALA A 18 -6.77 -0.22 -26.53
N GLU A 19 -7.77 0.66 -26.35
CA GLU A 19 -8.67 0.60 -25.18
C GLU A 19 -9.53 -0.68 -25.17
N LYS A 20 -9.89 -1.20 -26.34
CA LYS A 20 -10.67 -2.44 -26.44
C LYS A 20 -9.83 -3.67 -26.06
N ILE A 21 -8.59 -3.77 -26.55
CA ILE A 21 -7.68 -4.89 -26.23
C ILE A 21 -7.22 -4.86 -24.76
N SER A 22 -6.96 -3.67 -24.20
CA SER A 22 -6.62 -3.52 -22.77
C SER A 22 -7.78 -3.95 -21.86
N ASN A 23 -9.02 -3.76 -22.31
CA ASN A 23 -10.22 -4.15 -21.56
C ASN A 23 -10.61 -5.62 -21.73
N GLU A 24 -10.18 -6.28 -22.81
CA GLU A 24 -10.59 -7.65 -23.15
C GLU A 24 -9.68 -8.73 -22.55
N THR A 25 -8.60 -8.43 -21.81
CA THR A 25 -7.75 -9.46 -21.19
C THR A 25 -7.41 -9.22 -19.73
N SER A 26 -7.78 -8.07 -19.17
CA SER A 26 -7.42 -7.70 -17.80
C SER A 26 -8.44 -8.24 -16.78
N ILE A 27 -7.93 -8.94 -15.77
CA ILE A 27 -8.71 -9.29 -14.57
C ILE A 27 -9.01 -8.00 -13.83
N LYS A 28 -10.27 -7.78 -13.47
CA LYS A 28 -10.73 -6.57 -12.77
C LYS A 28 -11.42 -6.93 -11.48
N THR A 29 -11.22 -6.11 -10.47
CA THR A 29 -12.01 -6.17 -9.24
C THR A 29 -13.22 -5.27 -9.37
N ILE A 30 -14.40 -5.77 -9.01
CA ILE A 30 -15.65 -5.00 -8.96
C ILE A 30 -16.30 -5.15 -7.60
N ARG A 31 -16.91 -4.05 -7.14
CA ARG A 31 -17.76 -4.02 -5.95
C ARG A 31 -19.22 -4.11 -6.38
N GLU A 32 -19.83 -5.29 -6.26
CA GLU A 32 -21.23 -5.52 -6.69
C GLU A 32 -22.26 -5.06 -5.65
N ALA A 33 -21.88 -5.04 -4.37
CA ALA A 33 -22.66 -4.50 -3.25
C ALA A 33 -21.73 -3.82 -2.25
N LYS A 34 -22.25 -3.09 -1.26
CA LYS A 34 -21.44 -2.32 -0.28
C LYS A 34 -20.25 -3.10 0.29
N HIS A 35 -20.38 -4.42 0.44
CA HIS A 35 -19.32 -5.29 0.97
C HIS A 35 -18.99 -6.50 0.08
N SER A 36 -19.56 -6.65 -1.11
CA SER A 36 -19.25 -7.82 -1.96
C SER A 36 -18.15 -7.48 -2.97
N LEU A 37 -17.00 -8.14 -2.84
CA LEU A 37 -15.90 -8.06 -3.78
C LEU A 37 -15.89 -9.27 -4.72
N THR A 38 -15.83 -8.99 -6.01
CA THR A 38 -15.84 -9.99 -7.08
C THR A 38 -14.70 -9.71 -8.04
N LEU A 39 -13.90 -10.72 -8.40
CA LEU A 39 -13.01 -10.64 -9.56
C LEU A 39 -13.80 -10.99 -10.82
N LYS A 40 -13.54 -10.27 -11.90
CA LYS A 40 -14.11 -10.45 -13.23
C LYS A 40 -12.99 -10.68 -14.26
N GLY A 41 -13.17 -11.64 -15.15
CA GLY A 41 -12.24 -11.98 -16.22
C GLY A 41 -12.91 -12.84 -17.28
N ASN A 42 -12.16 -13.48 -18.18
CA ASN A 42 -12.75 -14.23 -19.31
C ASN A 42 -12.73 -15.74 -19.15
N ASN A 43 -12.02 -16.25 -18.15
CA ASN A 43 -11.96 -17.70 -17.91
C ASN A 43 -11.75 -18.00 -16.43
N CYS A 44 -12.33 -19.10 -15.97
CA CYS A 44 -12.21 -19.50 -14.56
C CYS A 44 -10.82 -19.98 -14.17
N LYS A 45 -9.98 -20.43 -15.11
CA LYS A 45 -8.63 -20.89 -14.80
C LYS A 45 -7.77 -19.74 -14.23
N ASP A 46 -7.77 -18.60 -14.91
CA ASP A 46 -7.08 -17.40 -14.49
C ASP A 46 -7.66 -16.84 -13.19
N LEU A 47 -8.99 -16.74 -13.10
CA LEU A 47 -9.65 -16.25 -11.88
C LEU A 47 -9.39 -17.14 -10.66
N ASN A 48 -9.29 -18.46 -10.84
CA ASN A 48 -8.94 -19.40 -9.77
C ASN A 48 -7.49 -19.21 -9.31
N LYS A 49 -6.55 -18.90 -10.22
CA LYS A 49 -5.17 -18.55 -9.86
C LYS A 49 -5.17 -17.30 -8.98
N GLU A 50 -5.80 -16.22 -9.43
CA GLU A 50 -5.83 -14.96 -8.69
C GLU A 50 -6.56 -15.07 -7.35
N PHE A 51 -7.63 -15.85 -7.28
CA PHE A 51 -8.30 -16.19 -6.02
C PHE A 51 -7.31 -16.85 -5.03
N ASN A 52 -6.51 -17.81 -5.50
CA ASN A 52 -5.53 -18.49 -4.65
C ASN A 52 -4.39 -17.56 -4.22
N ASP A 53 -3.94 -16.65 -5.08
CA ASP A 53 -2.92 -15.65 -4.76
C ASP A 53 -3.41 -14.65 -3.69
N ILE A 54 -4.64 -14.14 -3.81
CA ILE A 54 -5.29 -13.30 -2.79
C ILE A 54 -5.45 -14.08 -1.48
N LYS A 55 -5.84 -15.35 -1.56
CA LYS A 55 -5.98 -16.22 -0.38
C LYS A 55 -4.64 -16.45 0.32
N LYS A 56 -3.55 -16.71 -0.44
CA LYS A 56 -2.19 -16.87 0.09
C LYS A 56 -1.74 -15.59 0.79
N TRP A 57 -1.95 -14.44 0.17
CA TRP A 57 -1.64 -13.14 0.77
C TRP A 57 -2.39 -12.92 2.09
N SER A 58 -3.71 -13.16 2.09
CA SER A 58 -4.57 -13.02 3.27
C SER A 58 -4.16 -13.95 4.43
N ALA A 59 -3.84 -15.21 4.12
CA ALA A 59 -3.39 -16.19 5.10
C ALA A 59 -2.03 -15.81 5.70
N LYS A 60 -1.06 -15.40 4.87
CA LYS A 60 0.30 -15.01 5.29
C LYS A 60 0.28 -13.82 6.26
N LYS A 61 -0.65 -12.88 6.08
CA LYS A 61 -0.63 -11.59 6.79
C LYS A 61 -1.64 -11.46 7.93
N PHE A 62 -2.82 -12.04 7.79
CA PHE A 62 -3.94 -11.75 8.69
C PHE A 62 -4.41 -12.96 9.50
N LYS A 63 -3.68 -14.10 9.44
CA LYS A 63 -4.07 -15.37 10.08
C LYS A 63 -5.55 -15.71 9.81
N SER A 64 -6.02 -15.39 8.60
CA SER A 64 -7.43 -15.48 8.25
C SER A 64 -7.93 -16.93 8.41
N LYS A 65 -8.98 -17.10 9.23
CA LYS A 65 -9.62 -18.41 9.46
C LYS A 65 -10.30 -18.98 8.22
N ASN A 66 -10.42 -18.20 7.14
CA ASN A 66 -11.09 -18.60 5.91
C ASN A 66 -10.17 -19.37 4.94
N SER A 67 -9.11 -20.00 5.44
CA SER A 67 -8.15 -20.82 4.67
C SER A 67 -8.81 -22.00 3.93
N GLU A 68 -10.04 -22.35 4.24
CA GLU A 68 -10.77 -23.47 3.61
C GLU A 68 -11.66 -23.07 2.43
N SER A 69 -11.87 -21.77 2.19
CA SER A 69 -12.72 -21.30 1.09
C SER A 69 -12.20 -21.83 -0.25
N LYS A 70 -13.08 -22.46 -1.03
CA LYS A 70 -12.79 -22.94 -2.39
C LYS A 70 -13.27 -21.91 -3.41
N PRO A 71 -12.60 -21.79 -4.57
CA PRO A 71 -13.06 -20.91 -5.62
C PRO A 71 -14.41 -21.40 -6.18
N ASP A 72 -15.39 -20.50 -6.27
CA ASP A 72 -16.70 -20.72 -6.94
C ASP A 72 -16.79 -19.73 -8.11
N CYS A 73 -16.19 -20.12 -9.24
CA CYS A 73 -16.17 -19.31 -10.44
C CYS A 73 -17.35 -19.65 -11.36
N LYS A 74 -18.05 -18.61 -11.84
CA LYS A 74 -19.22 -18.73 -12.71
C LYS A 74 -18.99 -17.92 -13.98
N CYS A 75 -19.20 -18.53 -15.13
CA CYS A 75 -19.12 -17.86 -16.42
C CYS A 75 -20.50 -17.68 -17.01
N ASP A 76 -20.71 -16.50 -17.58
CA ASP A 76 -21.88 -16.19 -18.40
C ASP A 76 -21.57 -16.60 -19.85
N GLU A 77 -22.38 -17.50 -20.40
CA GLU A 77 -22.16 -18.09 -21.73
C GLU A 77 -22.36 -17.09 -22.87
N GLU A 78 -23.21 -16.07 -22.69
CA GLU A 78 -23.51 -15.07 -23.72
C GLU A 78 -22.37 -14.05 -23.85
N THR A 79 -21.79 -13.66 -22.71
CA THR A 79 -20.78 -12.61 -22.64
C THR A 79 -19.35 -13.13 -22.55
N ASN A 80 -19.15 -14.43 -22.30
CA ASN A 80 -17.87 -15.05 -21.96
C ASN A 80 -17.18 -14.39 -20.75
N ILE A 81 -17.97 -13.79 -19.85
CA ILE A 81 -17.46 -13.13 -18.66
C ILE A 81 -17.58 -14.09 -17.48
N CYS A 82 -16.45 -14.40 -16.87
CA CYS A 82 -16.37 -15.17 -15.64
C CYS A 82 -16.24 -14.24 -14.43
N LYS A 83 -16.84 -14.67 -13.32
CA LYS A 83 -16.82 -13.97 -12.04
C LYS A 83 -16.50 -14.94 -10.90
N ILE A 84 -15.76 -14.47 -9.91
CA ILE A 84 -15.49 -15.19 -8.65
C ILE A 84 -15.56 -14.25 -7.46
N ASN A 85 -16.33 -14.61 -6.44
CA ASN A 85 -16.42 -13.82 -5.22
C ASN A 85 -15.17 -14.03 -4.35
N ILE A 86 -14.55 -12.92 -3.91
CA ILE A 86 -13.35 -12.94 -3.07
C ILE A 86 -13.59 -12.37 -1.67
N ASP A 87 -14.82 -12.02 -1.30
CA ASP A 87 -15.14 -11.35 -0.03
C ASP A 87 -14.67 -12.17 1.19
N LYS A 88 -14.83 -13.49 1.14
CA LYS A 88 -14.40 -14.35 2.26
C LYS A 88 -12.89 -14.47 2.40
N ILE A 89 -12.12 -14.25 1.33
CA ILE A 89 -10.67 -14.45 1.34
C ILE A 89 -9.87 -13.15 1.32
N ALA A 90 -10.46 -12.05 0.85
CA ALA A 90 -9.78 -10.77 0.73
C ALA A 90 -9.36 -10.25 2.12
N PRO A 91 -8.14 -9.68 2.25
CA PRO A 91 -7.73 -8.97 3.46
C PRO A 91 -8.74 -7.91 3.90
N GLU A 92 -8.85 -7.69 5.20
CA GLU A 92 -9.77 -6.68 5.76
C GLU A 92 -9.53 -5.30 5.16
N ILE A 93 -8.26 -4.93 4.97
CA ILE A 93 -7.89 -3.65 4.35
C ILE A 93 -8.47 -3.51 2.92
N VAL A 94 -8.45 -4.57 2.13
CA VAL A 94 -9.02 -4.56 0.77
C VAL A 94 -10.54 -4.40 0.84
N LYS A 95 -11.20 -5.16 1.72
CA LYS A 95 -12.67 -5.10 1.88
C LYS A 95 -13.14 -3.70 2.27
N LEU A 96 -12.43 -3.07 3.20
CA LEU A 96 -12.74 -1.74 3.71
C LEU A 96 -12.44 -0.61 2.71
N TYR A 97 -11.35 -0.73 1.94
CA TYR A 97 -10.84 0.39 1.15
C TYR A 97 -10.94 0.23 -0.37
N GLN A 98 -11.24 -0.95 -0.92
CA GLN A 98 -11.38 -1.13 -2.37
C GLN A 98 -12.43 -0.14 -2.94
N ASP A 99 -12.03 0.64 -3.94
CA ASP A 99 -12.78 1.74 -4.56
C ASP A 99 -13.10 2.93 -3.63
N ARG A 100 -12.57 2.96 -2.41
CA ARG A 100 -12.76 4.07 -1.47
C ARG A 100 -11.74 5.16 -1.76
N THR A 101 -12.21 6.40 -1.74
CA THR A 101 -11.40 7.62 -1.78
C THR A 101 -11.43 8.30 -0.41
N PRO A 102 -10.31 8.85 0.09
CA PRO A 102 -10.35 9.66 1.31
C PRO A 102 -11.07 10.99 1.04
N LYS A 103 -11.63 11.61 2.08
CA LYS A 103 -12.27 12.93 2.01
C LYS A 103 -11.24 14.06 1.88
N PHE A 104 -10.03 13.82 2.38
CA PHE A 104 -8.92 14.75 2.39
C PHE A 104 -7.68 14.15 1.72
N ASN A 105 -6.73 15.00 1.33
CA ASN A 105 -5.41 14.54 0.92
C ASN A 105 -4.69 13.93 2.13
N GLY A 106 -3.77 13.01 1.89
CA GLY A 106 -3.05 12.38 2.99
C GLY A 106 -2.63 10.98 2.66
N PRO A 107 -3.43 9.94 2.99
CA PRO A 107 -3.04 8.57 2.76
C PRO A 107 -2.54 8.40 1.34
N ASN A 108 -1.28 8.01 1.25
CA ASN A 108 -0.54 7.92 0.01
C ASN A 108 -0.20 6.45 -0.26
N CYS A 109 0.55 6.22 -1.33
CA CYS A 109 0.94 4.89 -1.74
C CYS A 109 1.80 4.17 -0.69
N TRP A 110 2.76 4.86 -0.08
CA TRP A 110 3.61 4.29 0.97
C TRP A 110 2.78 3.84 2.17
N ASN A 111 1.86 4.67 2.64
CA ASN A 111 0.99 4.29 3.73
C ASN A 111 0.12 3.07 3.38
N SER A 112 -0.43 3.01 2.16
CA SER A 112 -1.19 1.84 1.70
C SER A 112 -0.34 0.57 1.83
N THR A 113 0.93 0.62 1.41
CA THR A 113 1.87 -0.51 1.56
C THR A 113 2.12 -0.84 3.03
N LEU A 114 2.47 0.15 3.87
CA LEU A 114 2.81 -0.05 5.28
C LEU A 114 1.66 -0.58 6.14
N VAL A 115 0.44 -0.12 5.89
CA VAL A 115 -0.76 -0.63 6.58
C VAL A 115 -1.04 -2.06 6.12
N THR A 116 -0.88 -2.32 4.83
CA THR A 116 -1.16 -3.64 4.26
C THR A 116 -0.16 -4.71 4.69
N THR A 117 1.11 -4.34 4.93
CA THR A 117 2.11 -5.24 5.50
C THR A 117 1.93 -5.46 7.01
N GLY A 118 1.04 -4.69 7.66
CA GLY A 118 0.81 -4.73 9.11
C GLY A 118 1.89 -4.00 9.92
N ILE A 119 2.69 -3.13 9.30
CA ILE A 119 3.67 -2.29 9.98
C ILE A 119 2.97 -1.11 10.67
N LEU A 120 2.02 -0.48 9.97
CA LEU A 120 1.17 0.58 10.52
C LEU A 120 -0.25 0.05 10.77
N PRO A 121 -0.92 0.50 11.84
CA PRO A 121 -2.25 -0.01 12.20
C PRO A 121 -3.38 0.61 11.37
N HIS A 122 -3.23 1.86 10.95
CA HIS A 122 -4.31 2.62 10.31
C HIS A 122 -3.81 3.49 9.14
N PRO A 123 -4.68 3.73 8.13
CA PRO A 123 -4.31 4.61 7.04
C PRO A 123 -4.24 6.10 7.42
N ARG A 124 -3.17 6.75 6.99
CA ARG A 124 -2.86 8.17 7.15
C ARG A 124 -1.77 8.56 6.16
N TYR A 125 -1.36 9.81 6.08
CA TYR A 125 -0.16 10.18 5.34
C TYR A 125 1.06 9.44 5.90
N SER A 126 2.00 9.07 5.04
CA SER A 126 3.33 8.58 5.42
C SER A 126 4.37 9.41 4.70
N THR A 127 5.37 9.91 5.42
CA THR A 127 6.49 10.65 4.83
C THR A 127 7.41 9.75 4.00
N PRO A 128 8.16 10.30 3.04
CA PRO A 128 9.22 9.54 2.36
C PRO A 128 10.22 8.93 3.35
N GLU A 129 10.60 9.68 4.38
CA GLU A 129 11.56 9.25 5.40
C GLU A 129 11.01 8.10 6.26
N GLU A 130 9.71 8.10 6.56
CA GLU A 130 9.07 6.98 7.24
C GLU A 130 9.11 5.71 6.37
N MET A 131 8.80 5.82 5.07
CA MET A 131 8.88 4.68 4.16
C MET A 131 10.31 4.13 4.08
N GLU A 132 11.30 5.01 3.89
CA GLU A 132 12.71 4.64 3.82
C GLU A 132 13.16 3.94 5.11
N PHE A 133 12.78 4.46 6.28
CA PHE A 133 13.05 3.84 7.57
C PHE A 133 12.53 2.39 7.61
N TRP A 134 11.27 2.17 7.22
CA TRP A 134 10.69 0.83 7.25
C TRP A 134 11.36 -0.14 6.28
N MET A 135 11.68 0.31 5.05
CA MET A 135 12.36 -0.52 4.06
C MET A 135 13.79 -0.91 4.47
N LYS A 136 14.42 -0.12 5.37
CA LYS A 136 15.76 -0.40 5.94
C LYS A 136 15.71 -1.07 7.31
N SER A 137 14.54 -1.19 7.92
CA SER A 137 14.38 -1.77 9.26
C SER A 137 14.47 -3.30 9.25
N PRO A 138 14.71 -3.94 10.41
CA PRO A 138 14.65 -5.40 10.55
C PRO A 138 13.25 -6.01 10.27
N LEU A 139 12.23 -5.20 10.02
CA LEU A 139 10.90 -5.68 9.64
C LEU A 139 10.81 -6.02 8.15
N CYS A 140 11.65 -5.43 7.30
CA CYS A 140 11.61 -5.62 5.86
C CYS A 140 12.95 -6.13 5.34
N ARG A 141 12.93 -7.34 4.79
CA ARG A 141 14.08 -7.91 4.09
C ARG A 141 13.88 -7.74 2.60
N GLU A 142 14.86 -7.15 1.95
CA GLU A 142 14.89 -7.11 0.50
C GLU A 142 15.09 -8.51 -0.08
N LYS A 143 14.35 -8.82 -1.15
CA LYS A 143 14.47 -10.07 -1.89
C LYS A 143 15.55 -9.95 -2.94
N LYS A 144 16.41 -10.97 -3.02
CA LYS A 144 17.39 -11.14 -4.10
C LYS A 144 16.69 -11.37 -5.43
N LEU A 145 17.38 -11.18 -6.54
CA LEU A 145 16.79 -11.30 -7.89
C LEU A 145 16.28 -12.71 -8.21
N ASP A 146 16.92 -13.74 -7.65
CA ASP A 146 16.60 -15.16 -7.83
C ASP A 146 15.45 -15.66 -6.94
N GLU A 147 15.03 -14.89 -5.94
CA GLU A 147 13.87 -15.26 -5.12
C GLU A 147 12.57 -14.99 -5.91
N GLU A 148 11.57 -15.87 -5.87
CA GLU A 148 10.28 -15.57 -6.51
C GLU A 148 9.50 -14.53 -5.72
N MET A 149 8.79 -13.60 -6.39
CA MET A 149 7.86 -12.69 -5.71
C MET A 149 6.67 -13.48 -5.17
N GLU A 150 6.23 -13.15 -3.95
CA GLU A 150 5.11 -13.83 -3.31
C GLU A 150 3.96 -12.87 -3.00
N PRO A 151 2.71 -13.35 -3.02
CA PRO A 151 1.57 -12.55 -2.60
C PRO A 151 1.77 -11.95 -1.20
N GLY A 152 1.65 -10.63 -1.10
CA GLY A 152 1.88 -9.84 0.11
C GLY A 152 3.28 -9.24 0.26
N ASP A 153 4.18 -9.45 -0.70
CA ASP A 153 5.45 -8.72 -0.77
C ASP A 153 5.20 -7.24 -1.10
N ALA A 154 5.97 -6.35 -0.48
CA ALA A 154 5.93 -4.93 -0.76
C ALA A 154 6.87 -4.59 -1.92
N ILE A 155 6.42 -3.75 -2.84
CA ILE A 155 7.24 -3.21 -3.92
C ILE A 155 7.40 -1.71 -3.72
N ALA A 156 8.64 -1.25 -3.71
CA ALA A 156 9.01 0.15 -3.64
C ALA A 156 9.58 0.59 -4.99
N ILE A 157 8.91 1.53 -5.65
CA ILE A 157 9.42 2.21 -6.85
C ILE A 157 10.23 3.41 -6.40
N ARG A 158 11.43 3.54 -6.95
CA ARG A 158 12.42 4.56 -6.61
C ARG A 158 12.91 5.30 -7.86
N ASN A 159 13.45 6.48 -7.63
CA ASN A 159 14.28 7.22 -8.58
C ASN A 159 15.61 7.62 -7.88
N PHE A 160 16.45 8.42 -8.53
CA PHE A 160 17.70 8.89 -7.93
C PHE A 160 17.51 9.85 -6.74
N GLU A 161 16.29 10.33 -6.48
CA GLU A 161 15.95 11.24 -5.39
C GLU A 161 15.42 10.49 -4.16
N GLY A 162 15.02 9.21 -4.30
CA GLY A 162 14.58 8.37 -3.21
C GLY A 162 13.34 7.53 -3.53
N GLU A 163 12.53 7.27 -2.50
CA GLU A 163 11.26 6.56 -2.61
C GLU A 163 10.26 7.39 -3.43
N TYR A 164 9.59 6.77 -4.40
CA TYR A 164 8.66 7.44 -5.32
C TYR A 164 7.23 6.88 -5.22
N HIS A 165 7.10 5.55 -5.12
CA HIS A 165 5.79 4.89 -4.97
C HIS A 165 5.90 3.56 -4.21
N GLY A 166 4.80 3.13 -3.59
CA GLY A 166 4.70 1.85 -2.91
C GLY A 166 3.44 1.09 -3.31
N PHE A 167 3.55 -0.22 -3.45
CA PHE A 167 2.38 -1.10 -3.59
C PHE A 167 2.66 -2.50 -3.06
N ILE A 168 1.62 -3.35 -3.09
CA ILE A 168 1.68 -4.73 -2.63
C ILE A 168 1.49 -5.65 -3.84
N TYR A 169 2.45 -6.54 -4.03
CA TYR A 169 2.36 -7.59 -5.03
C TYR A 169 1.35 -8.64 -4.57
N VAL A 170 0.38 -8.97 -5.43
CA VAL A 170 -0.49 -10.13 -5.22
C VAL A 170 -0.11 -11.20 -6.24
N SER A 171 0.00 -10.82 -7.51
CA SER A 171 0.43 -11.66 -8.62
C SER A 171 1.01 -10.82 -9.76
N ASP A 172 1.38 -11.48 -10.85
CA ASP A 172 1.72 -10.84 -12.13
C ASP A 172 0.55 -10.03 -12.72
N LYS A 173 -0.69 -10.36 -12.36
CA LYS A 173 -1.91 -9.71 -12.88
C LYS A 173 -2.55 -8.74 -11.91
N ILE A 174 -2.32 -8.87 -10.60
CA ILE A 174 -2.98 -8.07 -9.57
C ILE A 174 -1.99 -7.51 -8.56
N SER A 175 -2.18 -6.24 -8.24
CA SER A 175 -1.50 -5.53 -7.17
C SER A 175 -2.50 -4.74 -6.34
N TRP A 176 -2.17 -4.48 -5.07
CA TRP A 176 -2.93 -3.57 -4.21
C TRP A 176 -2.16 -2.26 -4.06
N SER A 177 -2.77 -1.16 -4.47
CA SER A 177 -2.15 0.16 -4.36
C SER A 177 -3.17 1.29 -4.25
N LYS A 178 -2.66 2.45 -3.83
CA LYS A 178 -3.32 3.74 -3.97
C LYS A 178 -2.39 4.64 -4.78
N ASN A 179 -2.81 5.05 -5.98
CA ASN A 179 -1.94 5.78 -6.90
C ASN A 179 -1.87 7.28 -6.54
N GLY A 180 -1.04 7.62 -5.54
CA GLY A 180 -0.77 8.98 -5.09
C GLY A 180 -1.54 9.42 -3.82
N TYR A 181 -1.21 10.61 -3.32
CA TYR A 181 -1.74 11.16 -2.05
C TYR A 181 -3.06 11.96 -2.21
N ASN A 182 -3.47 12.23 -3.45
CA ASN A 182 -4.66 13.03 -3.73
C ASN A 182 -5.94 12.35 -3.23
N LYS A 183 -6.89 13.15 -2.72
CA LYS A 183 -8.18 12.67 -2.25
C LYS A 183 -9.03 11.96 -3.31
N ARG A 184 -8.80 12.21 -4.60
CA ARG A 184 -9.49 11.55 -5.71
C ARG A 184 -8.88 10.19 -6.07
N ALA A 185 -7.65 9.91 -5.63
CA ALA A 185 -7.03 8.61 -5.88
C ALA A 185 -7.62 7.58 -4.92
N LYS A 186 -8.29 6.58 -5.49
CA LYS A 186 -8.88 5.45 -4.77
C LYS A 186 -7.82 4.39 -4.43
N TYR A 187 -8.11 3.58 -3.43
CA TYR A 187 -7.40 2.31 -3.24
C TYR A 187 -8.00 1.26 -4.17
N ASP A 188 -7.16 0.44 -4.77
CA ASP A 188 -7.60 -0.49 -5.80
C ASP A 188 -6.74 -1.76 -5.87
N LEU A 189 -7.41 -2.90 -6.07
CA LEU A 189 -6.85 -4.10 -6.66
C LEU A 189 -6.84 -3.92 -8.18
N GLN A 190 -5.68 -3.55 -8.69
CA GLN A 190 -5.46 -3.15 -10.08
C GLN A 190 -4.38 -4.00 -10.75
N GLY A 191 -4.25 -3.88 -12.07
CA GLY A 191 -3.21 -4.57 -12.83
C GLY A 191 -1.80 -4.24 -12.32
N THR A 192 -0.96 -5.24 -12.07
CA THR A 192 0.43 -5.02 -11.63
C THR A 192 1.21 -4.20 -12.66
N GLU A 193 1.10 -4.55 -13.94
CA GLU A 193 1.73 -3.79 -15.03
C GLU A 193 1.20 -2.35 -15.10
N ASN A 194 -0.11 -2.15 -14.88
CA ASN A 194 -0.69 -0.81 -14.84
C ASN A 194 -0.08 0.07 -13.75
N VAL A 195 0.32 -0.48 -12.60
CA VAL A 195 1.05 0.29 -11.59
C VAL A 195 2.40 0.72 -12.14
N PHE A 196 3.18 -0.20 -12.72
CA PHE A 196 4.48 0.15 -13.30
C PHE A 196 4.36 1.18 -14.43
N ASP A 197 3.36 1.06 -15.30
CA ASP A 197 3.07 2.01 -16.39
C ASP A 197 2.75 3.41 -15.87
N VAL A 198 1.85 3.51 -14.87
CA VAL A 198 1.47 4.80 -14.24
C VAL A 198 2.70 5.52 -13.70
N TYR A 199 3.66 4.77 -13.16
CA TYR A 199 4.88 5.32 -12.59
C TYR A 199 6.06 5.35 -13.57
N GLY A 200 5.91 4.86 -14.81
CA GLY A 200 6.93 4.88 -15.86
C GLY A 200 8.16 4.03 -15.53
N VAL A 201 7.95 2.82 -15.00
CA VAL A 201 9.03 1.85 -14.72
C VAL A 201 9.12 0.85 -15.87
N PRO A 202 10.20 0.86 -16.68
CA PRO A 202 10.39 -0.11 -17.76
C PRO A 202 10.44 -1.54 -17.21
N GLU A 203 9.96 -2.53 -17.97
CA GLU A 203 9.94 -3.96 -17.58
C GLU A 203 11.28 -4.44 -17.00
N LYS A 204 12.40 -4.15 -17.68
CA LYS A 204 13.76 -4.50 -17.21
C LYS A 204 14.20 -3.83 -15.91
N CYS A 205 13.48 -2.80 -15.47
CA CYS A 205 13.73 -2.03 -14.25
C CYS A 205 12.68 -2.31 -13.15
N GLN A 206 11.66 -3.12 -13.42
CA GLN A 206 10.62 -3.49 -12.44
C GLN A 206 11.17 -4.35 -11.29
N ARG A 207 12.40 -4.84 -11.42
CA ARG A 207 13.09 -5.57 -10.37
C ARG A 207 14.60 -5.38 -10.46
N ILE A 208 15.15 -4.57 -9.56
CA ILE A 208 16.59 -4.37 -9.37
C ILE A 208 16.94 -4.79 -7.93
N ALA A 209 18.15 -5.30 -7.71
CA ALA A 209 18.66 -5.49 -6.35
C ALA A 209 19.34 -4.21 -5.86
N VAL A 210 19.15 -3.81 -4.61
CA VAL A 210 19.73 -2.58 -4.04
C VAL A 210 21.24 -2.53 -4.11
N GLN A 211 21.92 -3.68 -4.09
CA GLN A 211 23.38 -3.76 -4.20
C GLN A 211 23.88 -3.80 -5.64
N ALA A 212 22.99 -3.90 -6.62
CA ALA A 212 23.37 -3.81 -8.03
C ALA A 212 23.57 -2.35 -8.43
N GLU A 213 24.54 -2.11 -9.31
CA GLU A 213 24.62 -0.83 -10.00
C GLU A 213 23.33 -0.62 -10.80
N ILE A 214 22.61 0.47 -10.50
CA ILE A 214 21.35 0.78 -11.19
C ILE A 214 21.70 1.10 -12.65
N PRO A 215 21.15 0.36 -13.64
CA PRO A 215 21.42 0.64 -15.04
C PRO A 215 21.04 2.09 -15.38
N LYS A 216 21.86 2.78 -16.19
CA LYS A 216 21.66 4.22 -16.49
C LYS A 216 20.32 4.51 -17.15
N GLU A 217 19.78 3.55 -17.88
CA GLU A 217 18.44 3.58 -18.47
C GLU A 217 17.27 3.47 -17.46
N CYS A 218 17.53 3.01 -16.23
CA CYS A 218 16.52 2.80 -15.19
C CYS A 218 16.39 4.05 -14.32
N ALA A 219 15.94 5.16 -14.92
CA ALA A 219 15.65 6.41 -14.20
C ALA A 219 14.65 6.20 -13.06
N LYS A 220 13.77 5.21 -13.23
CA LYS A 220 12.94 4.64 -12.18
C LYS A 220 13.10 3.13 -12.16
N TYR A 221 13.12 2.55 -10.97
CA TYR A 221 13.31 1.12 -10.75
C TYR A 221 12.52 0.66 -9.54
N ALA A 222 12.34 -0.64 -9.40
CA ALA A 222 11.64 -1.22 -8.27
C ALA A 222 12.49 -2.24 -7.50
N ASN A 223 12.32 -2.22 -6.18
CA ASN A 223 12.88 -3.20 -5.26
C ASN A 223 11.73 -3.94 -4.57
N VAL A 224 11.94 -5.22 -4.26
CA VAL A 224 10.93 -6.11 -3.67
C VAL A 224 11.32 -6.45 -2.24
N TYR A 225 10.39 -6.29 -1.31
CA TYR A 225 10.59 -6.48 0.12
C TYR A 225 9.62 -7.52 0.67
N GLN A 226 10.17 -8.51 1.37
CA GLN A 226 9.40 -9.35 2.26
C GLN A 226 9.40 -8.72 3.65
N CYS A 227 8.28 -8.11 4.02
CA CYS A 227 8.11 -7.52 5.34
C CYS A 227 7.37 -8.46 6.30
N ARG A 228 7.59 -8.31 7.61
CA ARG A 228 6.73 -8.84 8.69
C ARG A 228 5.92 -7.71 9.33
N SER A 229 4.87 -8.08 10.07
CA SER A 229 4.04 -7.09 10.77
C SER A 229 4.76 -6.52 12.00
N TRP A 230 4.35 -5.34 12.47
CA TRP A 230 4.88 -4.78 13.72
C TRP A 230 4.62 -5.69 14.91
N ASN A 231 3.40 -6.22 15.04
CA ASN A 231 3.03 -7.08 16.16
C ASN A 231 3.87 -8.36 16.19
N GLU A 232 4.14 -8.95 15.03
CA GLU A 232 5.04 -10.11 14.90
C GLU A 232 6.46 -9.76 15.35
N TYR A 233 7.05 -8.71 14.77
CA TYR A 233 8.38 -8.21 15.16
C TYR A 233 8.48 -7.93 16.66
N TRP A 234 7.58 -7.08 17.17
CA TRP A 234 7.62 -6.59 18.55
C TRP A 234 7.43 -7.72 19.55
N SER A 235 6.53 -8.66 19.27
CA SER A 235 6.31 -9.80 20.17
C SER A 235 7.56 -10.66 20.40
N GLU A 236 8.48 -10.70 19.43
CA GLU A 236 9.72 -11.48 19.53
C GLU A 236 10.84 -10.72 20.25
N VAL A 237 10.90 -9.39 20.11
CA VAL A 237 12.07 -8.60 20.54
C VAL A 237 11.82 -7.70 21.74
N LYS A 238 10.56 -7.48 22.15
CA LYS A 238 10.20 -6.50 23.18
C LYS A 238 10.86 -6.74 24.54
N GLU A 239 11.16 -7.99 24.89
CA GLU A 239 11.84 -8.33 26.15
C GLU A 239 13.26 -7.75 26.23
N SER A 240 13.87 -7.44 25.08
CA SER A 240 15.18 -6.81 25.00
C SER A 240 15.13 -5.28 25.00
N ALA A 241 13.95 -4.67 24.92
CA ALA A 241 13.79 -3.23 24.87
C ALA A 241 13.31 -2.69 26.22
N ASN A 242 13.88 -1.58 26.68
CA ASN A 242 13.42 -0.89 27.89
C ASN A 242 12.63 0.36 27.51
N VAL A 243 11.43 0.16 26.98
CA VAL A 243 10.57 1.25 26.50
C VAL A 243 9.20 1.23 27.16
N ASP A 244 8.61 2.41 27.29
CA ASP A 244 7.23 2.54 27.74
C ASP A 244 6.27 2.33 26.56
N GLU A 245 5.50 1.23 26.57
CA GLU A 245 4.53 0.90 25.53
C GLU A 245 3.34 1.89 25.45
N ASP A 246 3.20 2.78 26.43
CA ASP A 246 2.17 3.83 26.44
C ASP A 246 2.31 4.80 25.24
N ILE A 247 3.53 5.04 24.74
CA ILE A 247 3.75 5.88 23.55
C ILE A 247 3.08 5.26 22.32
N ASP A 248 3.29 3.97 22.05
CA ASP A 248 2.69 3.29 20.88
C ASP A 248 1.17 3.23 21.01
N THR A 249 0.66 3.01 22.23
CA THR A 249 -0.79 3.01 22.51
C THR A 249 -1.44 4.37 22.24
N ARG A 250 -0.82 5.46 22.70
CA ARG A 250 -1.29 6.82 22.43
C ARG A 250 -1.26 7.13 20.93
N LEU A 251 -0.17 6.76 20.24
CA LEU A 251 -0.05 6.97 18.79
C LEU A 251 -1.05 6.12 17.99
N ASP A 252 -1.34 4.89 18.40
CA ASP A 252 -2.37 4.03 17.78
C ASP A 252 -3.75 4.66 17.86
N ASN A 253 -4.11 5.21 19.01
CA ASN A 253 -5.37 5.94 19.19
C ASN A 253 -5.45 7.17 18.27
N ILE A 254 -4.36 7.93 18.16
CA ILE A 254 -4.30 9.09 17.26
C ILE A 254 -4.38 8.66 15.79
N ASP A 255 -3.65 7.62 15.38
CA ASP A 255 -3.71 7.05 14.02
C ASP A 255 -5.14 6.58 13.68
N CYS A 256 -5.82 5.92 14.62
CA CYS A 256 -7.21 5.48 14.45
C CYS A 256 -8.18 6.65 14.24
N LEU A 257 -8.09 7.67 15.11
CA LEU A 257 -8.92 8.89 14.99
C LEU A 257 -8.63 9.64 13.69
N THR A 258 -7.35 9.77 13.34
CA THR A 258 -6.90 10.44 12.11
C THR A 258 -7.41 9.72 10.88
N SER A 259 -7.30 8.38 10.83
CA SER A 259 -7.87 7.58 9.74
C SER A 259 -9.37 7.82 9.61
N LYS A 260 -10.14 7.72 10.70
CA LYS A 260 -11.60 7.96 10.65
C LYS A 260 -11.92 9.36 10.15
N TYR A 261 -11.17 10.37 10.58
CA TYR A 261 -11.36 11.75 10.14
C TYR A 261 -11.05 11.92 8.64
N VAL A 262 -9.92 11.39 8.18
CA VAL A 262 -9.47 11.47 6.79
C VAL A 262 -10.47 10.84 5.81
N PHE A 263 -11.14 9.76 6.22
CA PHE A 263 -12.19 9.14 5.41
C PHE A 263 -13.61 9.67 5.67
N GLY A 264 -13.76 10.66 6.55
CA GLY A 264 -15.04 11.30 6.86
C GLY A 264 -15.99 10.46 7.70
N ASP A 265 -15.49 9.42 8.37
CA ASP A 265 -16.27 8.60 9.31
C ASP A 265 -16.56 9.36 10.63
N ILE A 266 -15.73 10.37 10.93
CA ILE A 266 -15.95 11.34 12.00
C ILE A 266 -15.70 12.76 11.50
N SER A 267 -16.24 13.75 12.20
CA SER A 267 -15.96 15.17 12.00
C SER A 267 -15.60 15.78 13.35
N PRO A 268 -14.33 15.73 13.77
CA PRO A 268 -13.90 16.27 15.06
C PRO A 268 -14.17 17.78 15.13
N SER A 269 -14.46 18.29 16.34
CA SER A 269 -14.54 19.73 16.54
C SER A 269 -13.14 20.37 16.42
N PRO A 270 -13.04 21.68 16.17
CA PRO A 270 -11.76 22.38 16.18
C PRO A 270 -10.97 22.20 17.49
N GLU A 271 -11.66 22.13 18.64
CA GLU A 271 -11.07 21.90 19.95
C GLU A 271 -10.48 20.49 20.05
N ALA A 272 -11.18 19.48 19.52
CA ALA A 272 -10.68 18.12 19.46
C ALA A 272 -9.42 18.00 18.59
N VAL A 273 -9.38 18.69 17.44
CA VAL A 273 -8.17 18.74 16.59
C VAL A 273 -7.00 19.37 17.33
N LYS A 274 -7.21 20.53 17.98
CA LYS A 274 -6.17 21.19 18.79
C LYS A 274 -5.65 20.30 19.92
N LEU A 275 -6.54 19.53 20.56
CA LEU A 275 -6.16 18.59 21.61
C LEU A 275 -5.27 17.47 21.05
N ILE A 276 -5.58 16.95 19.86
CA ILE A 276 -4.73 15.94 19.20
C ILE A 276 -3.35 16.52 18.87
N GLU A 277 -3.30 17.74 18.31
CA GLU A 277 -2.03 18.42 18.00
C GLU A 277 -1.18 18.62 19.25
N ALA A 278 -1.77 19.15 20.34
CA ALA A 278 -1.09 19.31 21.62
C ALA A 278 -0.61 17.96 22.21
N THR A 279 -1.38 16.89 22.00
CA THR A 279 -0.98 15.55 22.43
C THR A 279 0.20 15.04 21.63
N LEU A 280 0.22 15.25 20.31
CA LEU A 280 1.36 14.92 19.44
C LEU A 280 2.63 15.70 19.84
N ASP A 281 2.49 16.97 20.23
CA ASP A 281 3.62 17.78 20.72
C ASP A 281 4.18 17.26 22.04
N ALA A 282 3.30 16.88 22.98
CA ALA A 282 3.73 16.28 24.25
C ALA A 282 4.48 14.95 24.02
N ILE A 283 3.92 14.04 23.21
CA ILE A 283 4.60 12.78 22.86
C ILE A 283 5.91 13.07 22.12
N SER A 284 5.94 14.08 21.24
CA SER A 284 7.17 14.47 20.52
C SER A 284 8.29 14.86 21.48
N PHE A 285 7.98 15.56 22.57
CA PHE A 285 8.97 15.92 23.58
C PHE A 285 9.54 14.68 24.29
N GLU A 286 8.65 13.76 24.72
CA GLU A 286 9.05 12.49 25.33
C GLU A 286 9.93 11.64 24.41
N VAL A 287 9.53 11.51 23.14
CA VAL A 287 10.25 10.71 22.13
C VAL A 287 11.61 11.32 21.78
N VAL A 288 11.73 12.66 21.75
CA VAL A 288 13.02 13.33 21.53
C VAL A 288 13.98 13.08 22.69
N ASP A 289 13.49 13.12 23.94
CA ASP A 289 14.31 12.78 25.11
C ASP A 289 14.80 11.32 25.05
N LEU A 290 13.93 10.36 24.71
CA LEU A 290 14.30 8.97 24.48
C LEU A 290 15.35 8.84 23.36
N LYS A 291 15.12 9.51 22.22
CA LYS A 291 16.06 9.50 21.09
C LYS A 291 17.44 10.02 21.47
N ASN A 292 17.53 11.06 22.29
CA ASN A 292 18.80 11.64 22.75
C ASN A 292 19.55 10.72 23.73
N LYS A 293 18.86 9.79 24.38
CA LYS A 293 19.46 8.77 25.27
C LYS A 293 19.95 7.54 24.51
N LEU A 294 19.56 7.36 23.24
CA LEU A 294 20.01 6.23 22.43
C LEU A 294 21.50 6.31 22.15
N SER A 295 22.19 5.18 22.29
CA SER A 295 23.59 5.00 21.92
C SER A 295 23.76 3.81 20.96
N LYS A 296 25.01 3.56 20.56
CA LYS A 296 25.33 2.36 19.78
C LYS A 296 25.14 1.08 20.59
N GLU A 297 25.28 1.15 21.92
CA GLU A 297 25.04 0.03 22.84
C GLU A 297 23.56 -0.23 23.11
N THR A 298 22.66 0.73 22.84
CA THR A 298 21.21 0.53 23.01
C THR A 298 20.71 -0.64 22.14
N PRO A 299 19.89 -1.56 22.67
CA PRO A 299 19.31 -2.66 21.89
C PRO A 299 18.64 -2.18 20.60
N GLU A 300 18.78 -2.95 19.52
CA GLU A 300 18.21 -2.59 18.21
C GLU A 300 16.69 -2.42 18.29
N ALA A 301 16.00 -3.29 19.04
CA ALA A 301 14.55 -3.20 19.24
C ALA A 301 14.11 -1.86 19.82
N GLU A 302 14.82 -1.35 20.83
CA GLU A 302 14.56 -0.05 21.45
C GLU A 302 14.83 1.10 20.47
N ARG A 303 15.92 1.04 19.70
CA ARG A 303 16.19 2.03 18.64
C ARG A 303 15.08 2.04 17.59
N VAL A 304 14.64 0.87 17.11
CA VAL A 304 13.56 0.73 16.13
C VAL A 304 12.24 1.26 16.70
N TYR A 305 11.93 0.97 17.97
CA TYR A 305 10.75 1.48 18.66
C TYR A 305 10.72 3.01 18.72
N VAL A 306 11.82 3.63 19.15
CA VAL A 306 11.90 5.10 19.26
C VAL A 306 11.85 5.76 17.88
N GLN A 307 12.56 5.24 16.87
CA GLN A 307 12.50 5.78 15.50
C GLN A 307 11.11 5.63 14.88
N ARG A 308 10.42 4.50 15.10
CA ARG A 308 9.01 4.31 14.74
C ARG A 308 8.17 5.46 15.29
N ALA A 309 8.29 5.77 16.58
CA ALA A 309 7.51 6.85 17.21
C ALA A 309 7.82 8.23 16.57
N VAL A 310 9.09 8.54 16.33
CA VAL A 310 9.52 9.78 15.65
C VAL A 310 8.83 9.93 14.28
N HIS A 311 8.91 8.89 13.45
CA HIS A 311 8.35 8.92 12.09
C HIS A 311 6.82 8.99 12.11
N ARG A 312 6.15 8.24 13.01
CA ARG A 312 4.69 8.29 13.17
C ARG A 312 4.21 9.70 13.55
N ILE A 313 4.88 10.36 14.50
CA ILE A 313 4.53 11.73 14.92
C ILE A 313 4.68 12.72 13.77
N SER A 314 5.80 12.65 13.04
CA SER A 314 6.04 13.52 11.88
C SER A 314 4.96 13.36 10.82
N SER A 315 4.67 12.12 10.42
CA SER A 315 3.64 11.80 9.44
C SER A 315 2.22 12.21 9.89
N LEU A 316 1.91 12.07 11.17
CA LEU A 316 0.63 12.51 11.75
C LEU A 316 0.47 14.03 11.72
N LYS A 317 1.51 14.78 12.11
CA LYS A 317 1.51 16.25 12.04
C LYS A 317 1.28 16.73 10.60
N GLU A 318 1.97 16.13 9.64
CA GLU A 318 1.77 16.45 8.22
C GLU A 318 0.36 16.09 7.72
N GLN A 319 -0.20 14.97 8.18
CA GLN A 319 -1.59 14.62 7.86
C GLN A 319 -2.59 15.69 8.34
N PHE A 320 -2.40 16.28 9.53
CA PHE A 320 -3.26 17.37 10.01
C PHE A 320 -3.10 18.64 9.17
N TYR A 321 -1.88 18.96 8.75
CA TYR A 321 -1.65 20.05 7.78
C TYR A 321 -2.39 19.80 6.45
N LEU A 322 -2.36 18.57 5.92
CA LEU A 322 -3.06 18.21 4.67
C LEU A 322 -4.59 18.25 4.78
N THR A 323 -5.16 18.09 5.98
CA THR A 323 -6.62 18.08 6.20
C THR A 323 -7.20 19.47 6.47
N SER A 324 -6.41 20.38 7.04
CA SER A 324 -6.84 21.73 7.42
C SER A 324 -7.02 22.68 6.23
N GLY A 325 -6.59 22.27 5.02
CA GLY A 325 -6.87 23.03 3.80
C GLY A 325 -6.09 24.35 3.70
N TYR A 326 -5.01 24.51 4.45
CA TYR A 326 -4.02 25.58 4.23
C TYR A 326 -3.22 25.28 2.94
N PHE A 327 -3.85 25.47 1.78
CA PHE A 327 -3.23 25.47 0.45
C PHE A 327 -3.87 26.50 -0.46
#